data_AF-A0A6C0LYZ4-F1
#
_entry.id   AF-A0A6C0LYZ4-F1
#
_cell.length_a   1.000
_cell.length_b   1.000
_cell.length_c   1.000
_cell.angle_alpha   90.00
_cell.angle_beta   90.00
_cell.angle_gamma   90.00
#
_symmetry.space_group_name_H-M   'P 1'
#
loop_
_entity.id
_entity.type
_entity.pdbx_description
1 polymer ?
#
loop_
_entity_poly.entity_id
_entity_poly.type
_entity_poly.pdbx_seq_one_letter_code
_entity_poly.pdbx_strand_id
1 'polypeptide(L)'
;MIPAEAFKALDALRAINAEWATEIDLPNEYLSNLFEQFGEEDVLSIVEDMLLYLDAYVCANPLAFSAPEFHDVVHDVLHEYFEGLHAFDTMELNLEADALCRFCEALYFRHVHPPRESGDTFIRKPPNVAVIDAKLAHIRGKPQPDQRTPEWYTFRHNLLTASNAWKAFESQACMNQLIYEKCKPLLQCGQEKEYVNTASPLHWGQKYEPVSRMIYEHLYKTKVADFGCLQHDTHAFLGASPDGINVDPASQRYGRMLEIKNIVNRDITGIPKKEYWIQMQLQMETADLNECDFLETQFVEEGDDDDPRDPPKALMTGTIIYFMKDGRPHYEYEPIGSKPEAWFSEAMERNQAHTWMKTIHWRLESMSCVLVLRNKFWFRHAIRVLDGLWKTVECERNDPAGYEHRAPKRRSPPGAVNASASASAGSIFMQNWLHPPERKCLIDMSCID
;
A
#
# COMPACT_ATOMS: atom_id res chain seq x y z
N MET A 1 5.67 26.64 27.58
CA MET A 1 6.24 25.90 28.73
C MET A 1 6.45 24.49 28.23
N ILE A 2 7.67 24.21 27.78
CA ILE A 2 8.00 23.02 27.01
C ILE A 2 7.80 21.78 27.91
N PRO A 3 7.10 20.73 27.46
CA PRO A 3 6.87 19.53 28.27
C PRO A 3 8.19 18.85 28.66
N ALA A 4 8.22 18.19 29.81
CA ALA A 4 9.36 17.37 30.26
C ALA A 4 9.79 16.26 29.27
N GLU A 5 8.97 16.03 28.24
CA GLU A 5 9.24 15.17 27.09
C GLU A 5 10.32 15.71 26.15
N ALA A 6 10.56 17.03 26.09
CA ALA A 6 11.62 17.61 25.25
C ALA A 6 13.04 17.37 25.82
N PHE A 7 13.19 17.29 27.14
CA PHE A 7 14.46 16.85 27.75
C PHE A 7 14.71 15.35 27.55
N LYS A 8 13.65 14.54 27.48
CA LYS A 8 13.76 13.15 27.00
C LYS A 8 14.08 13.09 25.52
N ALA A 9 13.65 14.06 24.73
CA ALA A 9 14.04 14.19 23.33
C ALA A 9 15.53 14.50 23.19
N LEU A 10 16.15 15.22 24.13
CA LEU A 10 17.60 15.49 24.17
C LEU A 10 18.45 14.24 24.48
N ASP A 11 18.06 13.47 25.49
CA ASP A 11 18.69 12.18 25.78
C ASP A 11 18.41 11.17 24.66
N ALA A 12 17.22 11.24 24.04
CA ALA A 12 16.92 10.47 22.85
C ALA A 12 17.78 10.91 21.66
N LEU A 13 17.99 12.21 21.42
CA LEU A 13 18.82 12.79 20.35
C LEU A 13 20.29 12.35 20.47
N ARG A 14 20.83 12.36 21.69
CA ARG A 14 22.20 11.92 21.99
C ARG A 14 22.34 10.40 21.90
N ALA A 15 21.33 9.64 22.34
CA ALA A 15 21.28 8.18 22.17
C ALA A 15 21.08 7.77 20.70
N ILE A 16 20.27 8.53 19.96
CA ILE A 16 20.05 8.45 18.51
C ILE A 16 21.37 8.70 17.79
N ASN A 17 22.13 9.74 18.13
CA ASN A 17 23.44 9.99 17.50
C ASN A 17 24.45 8.83 17.70
N ALA A 18 24.32 8.07 18.80
CA ALA A 18 25.15 6.90 19.09
C ALA A 18 24.62 5.59 18.48
N GLU A 19 23.30 5.39 18.39
CA GLU A 19 22.66 4.22 17.77
C GLU A 19 22.58 4.34 16.22
N TRP A 20 22.43 5.55 15.68
CA TRP A 20 22.12 5.81 14.27
C TRP A 20 23.34 5.91 13.35
N ALA A 21 24.56 5.84 13.88
CA ALA A 21 25.78 5.71 13.08
C ALA A 21 25.80 4.45 12.19
N THR A 22 24.80 3.57 12.31
CA THR A 22 24.71 2.29 11.59
C THR A 22 23.41 2.07 10.80
N GLU A 23 22.35 2.87 10.99
CA GLU A 23 21.02 2.61 10.39
C GLU A 23 20.46 3.75 9.52
N ILE A 24 20.99 4.97 9.63
CA ILE A 24 20.72 6.04 8.67
C ILE A 24 22.05 6.36 8.00
N ASP A 25 22.08 6.36 6.67
CA ASP A 25 23.23 6.83 5.87
C ASP A 25 23.31 8.37 5.92
N LEU A 26 23.22 8.92 7.13
CA LEU A 26 23.50 10.30 7.48
C LEU A 26 24.93 10.30 8.01
N PRO A 27 25.90 10.91 7.32
CA PRO A 27 27.21 11.06 7.89
C PRO A 27 27.08 11.86 9.18
N ASN A 28 27.27 11.18 10.31
CA ASN A 28 27.25 11.73 11.66
C ASN A 28 28.08 13.03 11.76
N GLU A 29 29.10 13.11 10.90
CA GLU A 29 29.90 14.29 10.62
C GLU A 29 29.07 15.55 10.30
N TYR A 30 28.05 15.49 9.42
CA TYR A 30 27.28 16.68 9.02
C TYR A 30 26.38 17.22 10.13
N LEU A 31 25.68 16.34 10.86
CA LEU A 31 24.89 16.78 12.02
C LEU A 31 25.82 17.32 13.11
N SER A 32 26.96 16.66 13.37
CA SER A 32 27.96 17.14 14.31
C SER A 32 28.50 18.53 13.93
N ASN A 33 28.77 18.76 12.63
CA ASN A 33 29.20 20.05 12.11
C ASN A 33 28.15 21.15 12.36
N LEU A 34 26.85 20.86 12.18
CA LEU A 34 25.77 21.79 12.50
C LEU A 34 25.77 22.18 13.98
N PHE A 35 25.89 21.19 14.88
CA PHE A 35 25.97 21.44 16.32
C PHE A 35 27.21 22.23 16.71
N GLU A 36 28.36 22.00 16.06
CA GLU A 36 29.59 22.77 16.28
C GLU A 36 29.48 24.21 15.75
N GLN A 37 28.81 24.41 14.61
CA GLN A 37 28.70 25.72 13.95
C GLN A 37 27.67 26.64 14.61
N PHE A 38 26.48 26.11 14.92
CA PHE A 38 25.35 26.90 15.42
C PHE A 38 25.13 26.75 16.93
N GLY A 39 25.71 25.73 17.58
CA GLY A 39 25.49 25.47 19.00
C GLY A 39 24.18 24.74 19.28
N GLU A 40 24.12 24.07 20.44
CA GLU A 40 23.04 23.14 20.78
C GLU A 40 21.66 23.79 20.88
N GLU A 41 21.55 24.97 21.52
CA GLU A 41 20.25 25.64 21.71
C GLU A 41 19.65 26.11 20.37
N ASP A 42 20.48 26.63 19.47
CA ASP A 42 20.03 27.14 18.17
C ASP A 42 19.60 25.98 17.25
N VAL A 43 20.36 24.90 17.18
CA VAL A 43 19.97 23.70 16.40
C VAL A 43 18.66 23.11 16.91
N LEU A 44 18.46 23.06 18.23
CA LEU A 44 17.21 22.56 18.81
C LEU A 44 16.01 23.46 18.45
N SER A 45 16.20 24.78 18.47
CA SER A 45 15.15 25.72 18.03
C SER A 45 14.80 25.51 16.56
N ILE A 46 15.80 25.31 15.69
CA ILE A 46 15.57 25.04 14.26
C ILE A 46 14.81 23.72 14.08
N VAL A 47 15.20 22.66 14.80
CA VAL A 47 14.49 21.37 14.75
C VAL A 47 13.04 21.52 15.20
N GLU A 48 12.77 22.25 16.29
CA GLU A 48 11.40 22.49 16.76
C GLU A 48 10.56 23.21 15.68
N ASP A 49 11.11 24.27 15.09
CA ASP A 49 10.44 25.04 14.02
C ASP A 49 10.19 24.20 12.76
N MET A 50 11.17 23.39 12.33
CA MET A 50 11.03 22.47 11.19
C MET A 50 9.97 21.40 11.46
N LEU A 51 9.91 20.84 12.66
CA LEU A 51 8.90 19.86 13.04
C LEU A 51 7.50 20.47 13.07
N LEU A 52 7.35 21.71 13.56
CA LEU A 52 6.08 22.45 13.53
C LEU A 52 5.65 22.76 12.09
N TYR A 53 6.59 23.13 11.23
CA TYR A 53 6.33 23.39 9.82
C TYR A 53 5.89 22.12 9.09
N LEU A 54 6.58 20.99 9.32
CA LEU A 54 6.21 19.69 8.80
C LEU A 54 4.82 19.25 9.26
N ASP A 55 4.52 19.42 10.56
CA ASP A 55 3.19 19.11 11.10
C ASP A 55 2.09 19.92 10.40
N ALA A 56 2.31 21.22 10.23
CA ALA A 56 1.38 22.10 9.53
C ALA A 56 1.16 21.64 8.08
N TYR A 57 2.23 21.28 7.36
CA TYR A 57 2.14 20.77 5.99
C TYR A 57 1.34 19.46 5.92
N VAL A 58 1.68 18.48 6.76
CA VAL A 58 1.01 17.17 6.76
C VAL A 58 -0.45 17.30 7.18
N CYS A 59 -0.74 18.15 8.16
CA CYS A 59 -2.09 18.45 8.61
C CYS A 59 -2.95 19.11 7.52
N ALA A 60 -2.35 19.98 6.70
CA ALA A 60 -3.01 20.62 5.56
C ALA A 60 -3.22 19.65 4.37
N ASN A 61 -2.35 18.64 4.22
CA ASN A 61 -2.32 17.74 3.06
C ASN A 61 -2.51 16.25 3.43
N PRO A 62 -3.56 15.87 4.19
CA PRO A 62 -3.71 14.51 4.73
C PRO A 62 -3.82 13.42 3.67
N LEU A 63 -4.32 13.72 2.47
CA LEU A 63 -4.49 12.73 1.40
C LEU A 63 -3.19 12.48 0.62
N ALA A 64 -2.17 13.33 0.79
CA ALA A 64 -0.88 13.23 0.11
C ALA A 64 -0.13 11.94 0.46
N PHE A 65 -0.34 11.38 1.66
CA PHE A 65 0.23 10.08 2.07
C PHE A 65 0.03 8.95 1.06
N SER A 66 -1.03 8.99 0.25
CA SER A 66 -1.28 7.93 -0.73
C SER A 66 -0.28 7.93 -1.90
N ALA A 67 0.37 9.06 -2.17
CA ALA A 67 1.33 9.24 -3.25
C ALA A 67 2.65 8.49 -2.96
N PRO A 68 3.20 7.68 -3.89
CA PRO A 68 4.50 7.03 -3.74
C PRO A 68 5.65 8.00 -3.43
N GLU A 69 5.60 9.20 -3.99
CA GLU A 69 6.57 10.29 -3.85
C GLU A 69 6.34 11.16 -2.59
N PHE A 70 5.46 10.75 -1.68
CA PHE A 70 5.06 11.56 -0.53
C PHE A 70 6.26 12.04 0.31
N HIS A 71 7.20 11.14 0.61
CA HIS A 71 8.37 11.47 1.42
C HIS A 71 9.35 12.38 0.66
N ASP A 72 9.50 12.20 -0.65
CA ASP A 72 10.31 13.10 -1.49
C ASP A 72 9.73 14.53 -1.48
N VAL A 73 8.41 14.66 -1.61
CA VAL A 73 7.73 15.97 -1.56
C VAL A 73 7.85 16.61 -0.17
N VAL A 74 7.75 15.81 0.90
CA VAL A 74 7.95 16.29 2.27
C VAL A 74 9.38 16.80 2.46
N HIS A 75 10.36 16.07 1.94
CA HIS A 75 11.76 16.45 2.00
C HIS A 75 12.01 17.78 1.28
N ASP A 76 11.50 17.93 0.06
CA ASP A 76 11.59 19.19 -0.71
C ASP A 76 10.98 20.37 0.05
N VAL A 77 9.83 20.17 0.69
CA VAL A 77 9.14 21.19 1.49
C VAL A 77 9.95 21.62 2.71
N LEU A 78 10.58 20.68 3.41
CA LEU A 78 11.47 20.99 4.53
C LEU A 78 12.74 21.69 4.07
N HIS A 79 13.31 21.24 2.96
CA HIS A 79 14.50 21.84 2.38
C HIS A 79 14.26 23.30 1.97
N GLU A 80 13.15 23.58 1.28
CA GLU A 80 12.74 24.95 0.92
C GLU A 80 12.55 25.84 2.16
N TYR A 81 11.97 25.29 3.23
CA TYR A 81 11.82 26.01 4.50
C TYR A 81 13.18 26.34 5.13
N PHE A 82 14.09 25.37 5.19
CA PHE A 82 15.42 25.57 5.75
C PHE A 82 16.23 26.60 4.94
N GLU A 83 16.24 26.50 3.61
CA GLU A 83 16.88 27.50 2.73
C GLU A 83 16.28 28.90 2.93
N GLY A 84 14.96 29.00 3.13
CA GLY A 84 14.28 30.26 3.41
C GLY A 84 14.68 30.90 4.74
N LEU A 85 14.95 30.10 5.77
CA LEU A 85 15.49 30.58 7.06
C LEU A 85 16.92 31.12 6.91
N HIS A 86 17.70 30.51 6.01
CA HIS A 86 19.13 30.76 5.83
C HIS A 86 19.46 31.44 4.50
N ALA A 87 18.59 32.34 4.02
CA ALA A 87 18.60 32.97 2.69
C ALA A 87 19.90 33.67 2.21
N PHE A 88 21.01 33.59 2.95
CA PHE A 88 22.30 34.21 2.64
C PHE A 88 23.57 33.40 3.02
N ASP A 89 23.54 32.06 3.10
CA ASP A 89 24.80 31.32 3.39
C ASP A 89 25.13 30.15 2.46
N THR A 90 26.44 29.90 2.33
CA THR A 90 27.14 29.30 1.17
C THR A 90 26.78 27.84 0.81
N MET A 91 27.11 27.45 -0.44
CA MET A 91 27.00 26.10 -1.04
C MET A 91 27.49 24.93 -0.16
N GLU A 92 28.29 25.21 0.87
CA GLU A 92 28.83 24.22 1.80
C GLU A 92 27.74 23.63 2.72
N LEU A 93 26.62 24.31 2.96
CA LEU A 93 25.56 23.85 3.89
C LEU A 93 24.54 22.87 3.29
N ASN A 94 24.62 22.52 2.00
CA ASN A 94 23.57 21.72 1.37
C ASN A 94 23.50 20.28 1.92
N LEU A 95 24.63 19.69 2.30
CA LEU A 95 24.67 18.33 2.84
C LEU A 95 24.22 18.29 4.30
N GLU A 96 24.61 19.31 5.08
CA GLU A 96 24.14 19.55 6.43
C GLU A 96 22.63 19.82 6.47
N ALA A 97 22.10 20.62 5.54
CA ALA A 97 20.68 20.91 5.41
C ALA A 97 19.86 19.64 5.09
N ASP A 98 20.29 18.85 4.09
CA ASP A 98 19.68 17.56 3.78
C ASP A 98 19.73 16.63 5.01
N ALA A 99 20.86 16.61 5.72
CA ALA A 99 21.01 15.80 6.92
C ALA A 99 20.02 16.18 8.03
N LEU A 100 19.82 17.48 8.26
CA LEU A 100 18.86 18.00 9.22
C LEU A 100 17.40 17.73 8.80
N CYS A 101 17.08 17.85 7.51
CA CYS A 101 15.75 17.55 6.98
C CYS A 101 15.40 16.07 7.21
N ARG A 102 16.29 15.15 6.80
CA ARG A 102 16.12 13.70 7.05
C ARG A 102 16.00 13.38 8.53
N PHE A 103 16.76 14.06 9.37
CA PHE A 103 16.67 13.93 10.82
C PHE A 103 15.27 14.33 11.35
N CYS A 104 14.75 15.48 10.91
CA CYS A 104 13.42 15.95 11.28
C CYS A 104 12.31 15.01 10.77
N GLU A 105 12.41 14.53 9.53
CA GLU A 105 11.49 13.54 8.96
C GLU A 105 11.46 12.24 9.77
N ALA A 106 12.64 11.70 10.10
CA ALA A 106 12.76 10.47 10.87
C ALA A 106 12.11 10.62 12.25
N LEU A 107 12.33 11.74 12.95
CA LEU A 107 11.68 12.03 14.22
C LEU A 107 10.16 12.15 14.06
N TYR A 108 9.71 12.95 13.09
CA TYR A 108 8.29 13.21 12.87
C TYR A 108 7.53 11.94 12.53
N PHE A 109 8.03 11.14 11.58
CA PHE A 109 7.32 9.93 11.15
C PHE A 109 7.47 8.75 12.12
N ARG A 110 8.41 8.83 13.06
CA ARG A 110 8.50 7.85 14.15
C ARG A 110 7.52 8.14 15.28
N HIS A 111 7.28 9.42 15.58
CA HIS A 111 6.60 9.83 16.81
C HIS A 111 5.22 10.47 16.61
N VAL A 112 4.96 11.10 15.46
CA VAL A 112 3.71 11.83 15.18
C VAL A 112 2.78 11.03 14.28
N HIS A 113 3.26 10.64 13.09
CA HIS A 113 2.49 9.86 12.11
C HIS A 113 3.34 8.74 11.54
N PRO A 114 2.82 7.52 11.32
CA PRO A 114 3.64 6.49 10.71
C PRO A 114 4.13 6.93 9.31
N PRO A 115 5.34 6.54 8.89
CA PRO A 115 5.76 6.76 7.52
C PRO A 115 4.82 5.99 6.58
N ARG A 116 4.73 6.43 5.33
CA ARG A 116 3.92 5.77 4.30
C ARG A 116 4.23 4.27 4.20
N GLU A 117 5.50 3.93 4.12
CA GLU A 117 6.05 2.59 4.24
C GLU A 117 7.28 2.62 5.14
N SER A 118 7.56 1.53 5.86
CA SER A 118 8.68 1.47 6.82
C SER A 118 9.89 0.69 6.26
N GLY A 119 10.04 0.61 4.94
CA GLY A 119 11.03 -0.26 4.30
C GLY A 119 10.76 -1.75 4.57
N ASP A 120 11.83 -2.54 4.67
CA ASP A 120 11.76 -3.98 4.95
C ASP A 120 10.99 -4.30 6.23
N THR A 121 10.29 -5.45 6.25
CA THR A 121 9.43 -5.81 7.39
C THR A 121 10.21 -6.18 8.65
N PHE A 122 9.85 -5.54 9.77
CA PHE A 122 10.42 -5.81 11.09
C PHE A 122 9.34 -5.99 12.17
N ILE A 123 9.78 -6.34 13.39
CA ILE A 123 8.92 -6.44 14.58
C ILE A 123 9.00 -5.12 15.34
N ARG A 124 7.96 -4.30 15.24
CA ARG A 124 7.91 -3.01 15.94
C ARG A 124 7.66 -3.18 17.43
N LYS A 125 6.64 -3.98 17.78
CA LYS A 125 6.28 -4.35 19.16
C LYS A 125 5.72 -5.77 19.17
N PRO A 126 6.04 -6.59 20.18
CA PRO A 126 5.41 -7.90 20.33
C PRO A 126 3.87 -7.78 20.40
N PRO A 127 3.12 -8.69 19.76
CA PRO A 127 1.67 -8.64 19.74
C PRO A 127 1.08 -8.95 21.12
N ASN A 128 0.02 -8.23 21.49
CA ASN A 128 -0.79 -8.59 22.65
C ASN A 128 -1.81 -9.66 22.23
N VAL A 129 -1.53 -10.92 22.57
CA VAL A 129 -2.33 -12.08 22.16
C VAL A 129 -3.81 -11.91 22.49
N ALA A 130 -4.16 -11.48 23.70
CA ALA A 130 -5.56 -11.33 24.11
C ALA A 130 -6.32 -10.27 23.28
N VAL A 131 -5.65 -9.18 22.91
CA VAL A 131 -6.24 -8.13 22.06
C VAL A 131 -6.43 -8.65 20.63
N ILE A 132 -5.43 -9.34 20.09
CA ILE A 132 -5.50 -9.89 18.73
C ILE A 132 -6.54 -11.02 18.65
N ASP A 133 -6.65 -11.88 19.66
CA ASP A 133 -7.67 -12.92 19.75
C ASP A 133 -9.08 -12.34 19.65
N ALA A 134 -9.36 -11.27 20.42
CA ALA A 134 -10.65 -10.60 20.40
C ALA A 134 -10.97 -10.01 19.00
N LYS A 135 -9.96 -9.43 18.34
CA LYS A 135 -10.11 -8.88 16.98
C LYS A 135 -10.34 -9.97 15.94
N LEU A 136 -9.57 -11.06 15.98
CA LEU A 136 -9.75 -12.19 15.08
C LEU A 136 -11.10 -12.88 15.30
N ALA A 137 -11.57 -12.99 16.54
CA ALA A 137 -12.91 -13.51 16.84
C ALA A 137 -14.00 -12.61 16.24
N HIS A 138 -13.87 -11.28 16.35
CA HIS A 138 -14.79 -10.33 15.72
C HIS A 138 -14.78 -10.46 14.19
N ILE A 139 -13.60 -10.53 13.57
CA ILE A 139 -13.46 -10.71 12.11
C ILE A 139 -14.14 -12.01 11.66
N ARG A 140 -13.90 -13.13 12.37
CA ARG A 140 -14.54 -14.43 12.07
C ARG A 140 -16.07 -14.40 12.21
N GLY A 141 -16.59 -13.54 13.09
CA GLY A 141 -18.03 -13.35 13.28
C GLY A 141 -18.71 -12.53 12.18
N LYS A 142 -17.95 -11.83 11.32
CA LYS A 142 -18.52 -11.04 10.21
C LYS A 142 -19.07 -11.95 9.11
N PRO A 143 -20.18 -11.56 8.43
CA PRO A 143 -20.63 -12.24 7.22
C PRO A 143 -19.54 -12.24 6.16
N GLN A 144 -19.15 -13.43 5.70
CA GLN A 144 -18.11 -13.64 4.71
C GLN A 144 -18.62 -14.64 3.66
N PRO A 145 -19.44 -14.19 2.70
CA PRO A 145 -19.96 -15.07 1.65
C PRO A 145 -18.81 -15.74 0.88
N ASP A 146 -18.97 -17.03 0.57
CA ASP A 146 -17.96 -17.80 -0.15
C ASP A 146 -17.65 -17.16 -1.50
N GLN A 147 -16.36 -17.07 -1.84
CA GLN A 147 -15.93 -16.39 -3.05
C GLN A 147 -16.59 -17.01 -4.31
N ARG A 148 -16.96 -16.16 -5.28
CA ARG A 148 -17.61 -16.56 -6.54
C ARG A 148 -19.01 -17.17 -6.39
N THR A 149 -19.67 -16.98 -5.25
CA THR A 149 -21.10 -17.28 -5.08
C THR A 149 -21.98 -16.07 -5.46
N PRO A 150 -23.25 -16.26 -5.83
CA PRO A 150 -24.19 -15.15 -6.05
C PRO A 150 -24.25 -14.17 -4.87
N GLU A 151 -24.24 -14.69 -3.64
CA GLU A 151 -24.25 -13.91 -2.40
C GLU A 151 -23.01 -13.02 -2.29
N TRP A 152 -21.84 -13.54 -2.68
CA TRP A 152 -20.59 -12.77 -2.73
C TRP A 152 -20.64 -11.64 -3.77
N TYR A 153 -21.19 -11.90 -4.95
CA TYR A 153 -21.37 -10.86 -5.98
C TYR A 153 -22.34 -9.77 -5.51
N THR A 154 -23.47 -10.15 -4.91
CA THR A 154 -24.45 -9.22 -4.33
C THR A 154 -23.86 -8.39 -3.20
N PHE A 155 -23.12 -9.03 -2.31
CA PHE A 155 -22.45 -8.37 -1.20
C PHE A 155 -21.46 -7.31 -1.71
N ARG A 156 -20.56 -7.67 -2.64
CA ARG A 156 -19.55 -6.74 -3.20
C ARG A 156 -20.13 -5.65 -4.09
N HIS A 157 -21.29 -5.86 -4.70
CA HIS A 157 -21.96 -4.83 -5.50
C HIS A 157 -22.40 -3.64 -4.65
N ASN A 158 -22.75 -3.90 -3.39
CA ASN A 158 -23.17 -2.88 -2.42
C ASN A 158 -22.01 -2.32 -1.58
N LEU A 159 -20.77 -2.50 -2.04
CA LEU A 159 -19.57 -2.02 -1.37
C LEU A 159 -18.65 -1.31 -2.36
N LEU A 160 -18.01 -0.23 -1.94
CA LEU A 160 -16.69 0.18 -2.41
C LEU A 160 -15.67 -0.80 -1.83
N THR A 161 -14.97 -1.51 -2.71
CA THR A 161 -14.01 -2.54 -2.29
C THR A 161 -12.61 -1.94 -2.23
N ALA A 162 -11.79 -2.32 -1.25
CA ALA A 162 -10.44 -1.76 -1.08
C ALA A 162 -9.60 -1.74 -2.39
N SER A 163 -9.70 -2.78 -3.22
CA SER A 163 -8.97 -2.90 -4.49
C SER A 163 -9.43 -1.96 -5.62
N ASN A 164 -10.58 -1.28 -5.48
CA ASN A 164 -11.07 -0.30 -6.47
C ASN A 164 -11.31 1.09 -5.90
N ALA A 165 -11.31 1.25 -4.57
CA ALA A 165 -11.55 2.51 -3.89
C ALA A 165 -10.50 3.58 -4.21
N TRP A 166 -9.28 3.18 -4.60
CA TRP A 166 -8.23 4.12 -5.04
C TRP A 166 -8.68 5.01 -6.22
N LYS A 167 -9.59 4.54 -7.09
CA LYS A 167 -10.15 5.33 -8.20
C LYS A 167 -10.88 6.60 -7.72
N ALA A 168 -11.32 6.64 -6.46
CA ALA A 168 -11.94 7.81 -5.85
C ALA A 168 -10.95 8.97 -5.63
N PHE A 169 -9.65 8.69 -5.63
CA PHE A 169 -8.57 9.64 -5.34
C PHE A 169 -7.75 9.99 -6.59
N GLU A 170 -8.32 9.73 -7.76
CA GLU A 170 -7.70 9.90 -9.07
C GLU A 170 -8.45 10.95 -9.90
N SER A 171 -8.22 10.94 -11.22
CA SER A 171 -8.94 11.80 -12.14
C SER A 171 -10.47 11.61 -12.08
N GLN A 172 -11.21 12.64 -12.53
CA GLN A 172 -12.67 12.57 -12.68
C GLN A 172 -13.12 11.40 -13.57
N ALA A 173 -12.30 10.99 -14.55
CA ALA A 173 -12.60 9.84 -15.38
C ALA A 173 -12.57 8.52 -14.59
N CYS A 174 -11.59 8.35 -13.68
CA CYS A 174 -11.50 7.19 -12.80
C CYS A 174 -12.67 7.14 -11.81
N MET A 175 -13.03 8.29 -11.23
CA MET A 175 -14.21 8.41 -10.36
C MET A 175 -15.50 8.04 -11.10
N ASN A 176 -15.69 8.57 -12.32
CA ASN A 176 -16.84 8.25 -13.15
C ASN A 176 -16.91 6.76 -13.50
N GLN A 177 -15.77 6.15 -13.80
CA GLN A 177 -15.70 4.72 -14.05
C GLN A 177 -16.16 3.92 -12.82
N LEU A 178 -15.68 4.27 -11.62
CA LEU A 178 -16.08 3.59 -10.38
C LEU A 178 -17.59 3.75 -10.10
N ILE A 179 -18.11 4.97 -10.26
CA ILE A 179 -19.55 5.25 -10.09
C ILE A 179 -20.36 4.44 -11.09
N TYR A 180 -20.00 4.50 -12.38
CA TYR A 180 -20.66 3.74 -13.44
C TYR A 180 -20.66 2.23 -13.17
N GLU A 181 -19.51 1.66 -12.78
CA GLU A 181 -19.37 0.25 -12.40
C GLU A 181 -20.31 -0.15 -11.25
N LYS A 182 -20.52 0.74 -10.27
CA LYS A 182 -21.38 0.48 -9.11
C LYS A 182 -22.86 0.78 -9.37
N CYS A 183 -23.20 1.68 -10.28
CA CYS A 183 -24.58 1.93 -10.66
C CYS A 183 -25.11 0.84 -11.60
N LYS A 184 -24.25 0.23 -12.41
CA LYS A 184 -24.62 -0.85 -13.33
C LYS A 184 -25.28 -2.02 -12.57
N PRO A 185 -26.46 -2.51 -12.99
CA PRO A 185 -27.09 -3.67 -12.40
C PRO A 185 -26.18 -4.90 -12.46
N LEU A 186 -26.24 -5.73 -11.42
CA LEU A 186 -25.64 -7.05 -11.46
C LEU A 186 -26.26 -7.86 -12.61
N LEU A 187 -25.41 -8.32 -13.52
CA LEU A 187 -25.84 -9.32 -14.48
C LEU A 187 -26.19 -10.60 -13.71
N GLN A 188 -27.29 -11.26 -14.06
CA GLN A 188 -27.65 -12.54 -13.45
C GLN A 188 -26.50 -13.54 -13.66
N CYS A 189 -26.13 -14.23 -12.58
CA CYS A 189 -25.07 -15.24 -12.54
C CYS A 189 -25.27 -16.24 -13.70
N GLY A 190 -24.31 -16.35 -14.63
CA GLY A 190 -24.36 -17.33 -15.72
C GLY A 190 -23.99 -16.85 -17.14
N GLN A 191 -23.65 -15.56 -17.35
CA GLN A 191 -23.25 -15.05 -18.68
C GLN A 191 -21.77 -14.64 -18.80
N GLU A 192 -20.97 -14.76 -17.74
CA GLU A 192 -19.51 -14.56 -17.86
C GLU A 192 -18.88 -15.78 -18.52
N LYS A 193 -18.02 -15.54 -19.52
CA LYS A 193 -17.37 -16.58 -20.31
C LYS A 193 -16.70 -17.61 -19.39
N GLU A 194 -17.07 -18.89 -19.55
CA GLU A 194 -16.46 -20.05 -18.86
C GLU A 194 -14.95 -20.21 -19.14
N TYR A 195 -14.39 -19.44 -20.07
CA TYR A 195 -12.99 -19.52 -20.46
C TYR A 195 -12.09 -18.66 -19.56
N VAL A 196 -11.27 -19.33 -18.74
CA VAL A 196 -10.20 -18.68 -17.96
C VAL A 196 -8.96 -18.52 -18.84
N ASN A 197 -8.51 -17.28 -19.05
CA ASN A 197 -7.25 -17.04 -19.75
C ASN A 197 -6.07 -17.26 -18.80
N THR A 198 -5.46 -18.44 -18.88
CA THR A 198 -4.31 -18.84 -18.05
C THR A 198 -3.03 -18.07 -18.33
N ALA A 199 -2.97 -17.31 -19.44
CA ALA A 199 -1.82 -16.46 -19.79
C ALA A 199 -2.00 -15.00 -19.32
N SER A 200 -3.10 -14.67 -18.65
CA SER A 200 -3.34 -13.30 -18.18
C SER A 200 -2.54 -12.98 -16.90
N PRO A 201 -2.11 -11.71 -16.70
CA PRO A 201 -1.49 -11.30 -15.44
C PRO A 201 -2.38 -11.52 -14.20
N LEU A 202 -3.70 -11.47 -14.37
CA LEU A 202 -4.64 -11.78 -13.29
C LEU A 202 -4.53 -13.26 -12.88
N HIS A 203 -4.51 -14.15 -13.86
CA HIS A 203 -4.35 -15.58 -13.60
C HIS A 203 -2.98 -15.89 -13.01
N TRP A 204 -1.93 -15.21 -13.47
CA TRP A 204 -0.60 -15.28 -12.86
C TRP A 204 -0.64 -14.92 -11.37
N GLY A 205 -1.29 -13.81 -11.05
CA GLY A 205 -1.57 -13.38 -9.68
C GLY A 205 -2.18 -14.49 -8.83
N GLN A 206 -3.31 -15.04 -9.29
CA GLN A 206 -4.05 -16.10 -8.60
C GLN A 206 -3.26 -17.40 -8.47
N LYS A 207 -2.51 -17.77 -9.52
CA LYS A 207 -1.72 -19.00 -9.54
C LYS A 207 -0.60 -18.95 -8.51
N TYR A 208 0.13 -17.85 -8.40
CA TYR A 208 1.31 -17.77 -7.54
C TYR A 208 1.03 -17.27 -6.12
N GLU A 209 -0.16 -16.74 -5.83
CA GLU A 209 -0.53 -16.27 -4.48
C GLU A 209 -0.34 -17.37 -3.41
N PRO A 210 -0.77 -18.64 -3.62
CA PRO A 210 -0.50 -19.72 -2.66
C PRO A 210 1.00 -19.97 -2.44
N VAL A 211 1.83 -19.84 -3.50
CA VAL A 211 3.29 -20.04 -3.41
C VAL A 211 3.92 -18.93 -2.57
N SER A 212 3.57 -17.67 -2.83
CA SER A 212 4.06 -16.53 -2.05
C SER A 212 3.64 -16.61 -0.59
N ARG A 213 2.40 -17.05 -0.31
CA ARG A 213 1.94 -17.32 1.06
C ARG A 213 2.79 -18.39 1.74
N MET A 214 3.05 -19.53 1.07
CA MET A 214 3.91 -20.59 1.63
C MET A 214 5.34 -20.11 1.90
N ILE A 215 5.91 -19.29 1.00
CA ILE A 215 7.23 -18.68 1.19
C ILE A 215 7.22 -17.77 2.43
N TYR A 216 6.22 -16.91 2.56
CA TYR A 216 6.06 -16.03 3.72
C TYR A 216 5.94 -16.82 5.04
N GLU A 217 5.09 -17.85 5.07
CA GLU A 217 4.93 -18.73 6.23
C GLU A 217 6.24 -19.44 6.62
N HIS A 218 7.00 -19.90 5.63
CA HIS A 218 8.29 -20.54 5.83
C HIS A 218 9.34 -19.57 6.38
N LEU A 219 9.49 -18.39 5.76
CA LEU A 219 10.48 -17.38 6.14
C LEU A 219 10.25 -16.84 7.55
N TYR A 220 8.98 -16.56 7.89
CA TYR A 220 8.62 -15.95 9.18
C TYR A 220 8.11 -16.95 10.21
N LYS A 221 8.20 -18.25 9.93
CA LYS A 221 7.82 -19.36 10.83
C LYS A 221 6.46 -19.11 11.46
N THR A 222 5.45 -18.96 10.62
CA THR A 222 4.12 -18.53 11.05
C THR A 222 3.01 -19.19 10.25
N LYS A 223 1.76 -19.01 10.69
CA LYS A 223 0.57 -19.40 9.95
C LYS A 223 -0.28 -18.20 9.55
N VAL A 224 -0.70 -18.17 8.29
CA VAL A 224 -1.62 -17.21 7.70
C VAL A 224 -2.91 -17.93 7.36
N ALA A 225 -4.05 -17.32 7.70
CA ALA A 225 -5.37 -17.80 7.32
C ALA A 225 -6.05 -16.82 6.37
N ASP A 226 -6.89 -17.37 5.49
CA ASP A 226 -7.67 -16.62 4.53
C ASP A 226 -8.96 -16.08 5.19
N PHE A 227 -9.37 -14.90 4.76
CA PHE A 227 -10.61 -14.25 5.18
C PHE A 227 -11.37 -13.75 3.95
N GLY A 228 -12.69 -13.76 4.02
CA GLY A 228 -13.57 -13.33 2.94
C GLY A 228 -13.60 -11.80 2.78
N CYS A 229 -14.68 -11.30 2.18
CA CYS A 229 -14.90 -9.86 2.13
C CYS A 229 -15.43 -9.34 3.47
N LEU A 230 -14.63 -8.52 4.16
CA LEU A 230 -14.96 -7.89 5.43
C LEU A 230 -15.60 -6.52 5.18
N GLN A 231 -16.84 -6.35 5.63
CA GLN A 231 -17.49 -5.03 5.66
C GLN A 231 -16.97 -4.21 6.85
N HIS A 232 -16.82 -2.90 6.65
CA HIS A 232 -16.46 -1.97 7.70
C HIS A 232 -17.61 -1.82 8.70
N ASP A 233 -17.30 -1.80 10.00
CA ASP A 233 -18.33 -1.81 11.06
C ASP A 233 -19.20 -0.54 11.07
N THR A 234 -18.57 0.64 10.91
CA THR A 234 -19.27 1.93 10.86
C THR A 234 -19.72 2.36 9.46
N HIS A 235 -18.93 2.10 8.42
CA HIS A 235 -19.18 2.56 7.06
C HIS A 235 -19.65 1.40 6.19
N ALA A 236 -20.95 1.08 6.25
CA ALA A 236 -21.52 -0.11 5.60
C ALA A 236 -21.28 -0.17 4.08
N PHE A 237 -20.98 0.95 3.42
CA PHE A 237 -20.62 0.97 2.00
C PHE A 237 -19.17 0.57 1.71
N LEU A 238 -18.34 0.34 2.71
CA LEU A 238 -16.92 0.02 2.55
C LEU A 238 -16.64 -1.44 2.92
N GLY A 239 -15.88 -2.14 2.10
CA GLY A 239 -15.38 -3.47 2.44
C GLY A 239 -14.03 -3.79 1.82
N ALA A 240 -13.37 -4.79 2.36
CA ALA A 240 -12.05 -5.23 1.88
C ALA A 240 -11.92 -6.75 1.93
N SER A 241 -10.99 -7.30 1.15
CA SER A 241 -10.61 -8.71 1.19
C SER A 241 -9.09 -8.73 1.32
N PRO A 242 -8.53 -9.02 2.51
CA PRO A 242 -7.10 -9.23 2.65
C PRO A 242 -6.68 -10.58 2.06
N ASP A 243 -5.44 -10.66 1.55
CA ASP A 243 -4.91 -11.92 1.04
C ASP A 243 -4.59 -12.91 2.18
N GLY A 244 -4.41 -12.41 3.40
CA GLY A 244 -4.41 -13.23 4.60
C GLY A 244 -4.17 -12.45 5.89
N ILE A 245 -4.38 -13.10 7.03
CA ILE A 245 -4.01 -12.58 8.35
C ILE A 245 -3.24 -13.66 9.10
N ASN A 246 -2.17 -13.26 9.77
CA ASN A 246 -1.41 -14.13 10.65
C ASN A 246 -2.25 -14.56 11.85
N VAL A 247 -2.43 -15.86 12.02
CA VAL A 247 -3.26 -16.48 13.06
C VAL A 247 -2.47 -17.36 14.03
N ASP A 248 -1.13 -17.33 13.98
CA ASP A 248 -0.29 -18.08 14.91
C ASP A 248 0.01 -17.25 16.17
N PRO A 249 -0.57 -17.60 17.35
CA PRO A 249 -0.36 -16.84 18.58
C PRO A 249 1.07 -16.92 19.12
N ALA A 250 1.89 -17.87 18.66
CA ALA A 250 3.32 -17.95 19.00
C ALA A 250 4.19 -17.01 18.14
N SER A 251 3.65 -16.51 17.03
CA SER A 251 4.37 -15.63 16.10
C SER A 251 4.48 -14.20 16.63
N GLN A 252 5.65 -13.59 16.46
CA GLN A 252 5.82 -12.15 16.70
C GLN A 252 5.03 -11.29 15.69
N ARG A 253 4.46 -11.91 14.65
CA ARG A 253 3.60 -11.27 13.65
C ARG A 253 2.11 -11.58 13.86
N TYR A 254 1.70 -12.13 15.01
CA TYR A 254 0.31 -12.49 15.27
C TYR A 254 -0.65 -11.30 15.06
N GLY A 255 -1.70 -11.49 14.24
CA GLY A 255 -2.64 -10.44 13.86
C GLY A 255 -2.14 -9.46 12.80
N ARG A 256 -0.97 -9.69 12.20
CA ARG A 256 -0.49 -8.91 11.06
C ARG A 256 -1.17 -9.36 9.78
N MET A 257 -1.62 -8.41 8.97
CA MET A 257 -2.21 -8.67 7.66
C MET A 257 -1.12 -8.97 6.61
N LEU A 258 -1.49 -9.67 5.55
CA LEU A 258 -0.64 -9.95 4.40
C LEU A 258 -1.37 -9.53 3.13
N GLU A 259 -0.68 -8.76 2.28
CA GLU A 259 -1.11 -8.40 0.94
C GLU A 259 -0.03 -8.84 -0.05
N ILE A 260 -0.39 -9.65 -1.04
CA ILE A 260 0.52 -10.32 -1.97
C ILE A 260 0.35 -9.73 -3.37
N LYS A 261 1.48 -9.44 -4.03
CA LYS A 261 1.50 -9.08 -5.46
C LYS A 261 2.55 -9.89 -6.20
N ASN A 262 2.07 -10.75 -7.09
CA ASN A 262 2.91 -11.51 -8.01
C ASN A 262 3.18 -10.69 -9.26
N ILE A 263 4.41 -10.19 -9.37
CA ILE A 263 4.83 -9.28 -10.42
C ILE A 263 5.27 -10.07 -11.66
N VAL A 264 4.86 -9.58 -12.84
CA VAL A 264 5.21 -10.17 -14.14
C VAL A 264 6.18 -9.28 -14.92
N ASN A 265 5.80 -8.02 -15.14
CA ASN A 265 6.43 -7.15 -16.15
C ASN A 265 7.03 -5.85 -15.59
N ARG A 266 7.13 -5.69 -14.27
CA ARG A 266 7.72 -4.49 -13.66
C ARG A 266 8.75 -4.88 -12.61
N ASP A 267 9.60 -3.93 -12.28
CA ASP A 267 10.56 -4.10 -11.21
C ASP A 267 9.90 -3.93 -9.83
N ILE A 268 10.45 -4.63 -8.85
CA ILE A 268 10.13 -4.49 -7.43
C ILE A 268 11.01 -3.39 -6.86
N THR A 269 10.41 -2.28 -6.44
CA THR A 269 11.13 -1.10 -5.92
C THR A 269 11.11 -1.02 -4.39
N GLY A 270 10.32 -1.85 -3.71
CA GLY A 270 10.06 -1.72 -2.27
C GLY A 270 9.11 -0.57 -1.90
N ILE A 271 8.56 0.16 -2.90
CA ILE A 271 7.59 1.23 -2.68
C ILE A 271 6.22 0.75 -3.21
N PRO A 272 5.24 0.50 -2.32
CA PRO A 272 3.90 0.11 -2.76
C PRO A 272 3.30 1.19 -3.66
N LYS A 273 2.69 0.80 -4.78
CA LYS A 273 1.93 1.74 -5.62
C LYS A 273 0.79 2.39 -4.82
N LYS A 274 0.34 3.57 -5.28
CA LYS A 274 -0.80 4.28 -4.69
C LYS A 274 -2.02 3.38 -4.52
N GLU A 275 -2.39 2.60 -5.54
CA GLU A 275 -3.56 1.71 -5.45
C GLU A 275 -3.42 0.64 -4.37
N TYR A 276 -2.23 0.06 -4.20
CA TYR A 276 -1.99 -1.01 -3.22
C TYR A 276 -1.86 -0.44 -1.81
N TRP A 277 -1.23 0.72 -1.66
CA TRP A 277 -1.16 1.40 -0.36
C TRP A 277 -2.56 1.75 0.15
N ILE A 278 -3.39 2.37 -0.70
CA ILE A 278 -4.80 2.67 -0.35
C ILE A 278 -5.55 1.38 -0.01
N GLN A 279 -5.36 0.31 -0.80
CA GLN A 279 -6.00 -0.98 -0.54
C GLN A 279 -5.64 -1.51 0.86
N MET A 280 -4.35 -1.49 1.24
CA MET A 280 -3.89 -1.95 2.56
C MET A 280 -4.43 -1.09 3.70
N GLN A 281 -4.50 0.23 3.53
CA GLN A 281 -5.11 1.11 4.54
C GLN A 281 -6.57 0.73 4.78
N LEU A 282 -7.36 0.53 3.72
CA LEU A 282 -8.77 0.16 3.85
C LEU A 282 -8.96 -1.27 4.41
N GLN A 283 -8.05 -2.20 4.07
CA GLN A 283 -8.00 -3.53 4.67
C GLN A 283 -7.76 -3.46 6.19
N MET A 284 -6.77 -2.68 6.63
CA MET A 284 -6.48 -2.49 8.07
C MET A 284 -7.62 -1.79 8.81
N GLU A 285 -8.33 -0.86 8.17
CA GLU A 285 -9.51 -0.19 8.73
C GLU A 285 -10.69 -1.16 8.89
N THR A 286 -11.02 -1.95 7.86
CA THR A 286 -12.13 -2.91 7.89
C THR A 286 -11.91 -4.10 8.83
N ALA A 287 -10.65 -4.55 8.97
CA ALA A 287 -10.27 -5.62 9.89
C ALA A 287 -9.98 -5.12 11.32
N ASP A 288 -9.94 -3.80 11.54
CA ASP A 288 -9.41 -3.19 12.76
C ASP A 288 -8.03 -3.74 13.18
N LEU A 289 -7.11 -3.90 12.24
CA LEU A 289 -5.71 -4.29 12.51
C LEU A 289 -4.77 -3.10 12.25
N ASN A 290 -3.51 -3.18 12.69
CA ASN A 290 -2.61 -2.01 12.69
C ASN A 290 -1.43 -2.14 11.72
N GLU A 291 -1.17 -3.34 11.21
CA GLU A 291 0.04 -3.66 10.45
C GLU A 291 -0.31 -4.60 9.31
N CYS A 292 0.26 -4.34 8.14
CA CYS A 292 0.17 -5.17 6.95
C CYS A 292 1.59 -5.36 6.39
N ASP A 293 1.97 -6.60 6.12
CA ASP A 293 3.14 -6.89 5.30
C ASP A 293 2.70 -6.91 3.83
N PHE A 294 3.36 -6.08 3.02
CA PHE A 294 3.19 -6.02 1.57
C PHE A 294 4.27 -6.87 0.91
N LEU A 295 3.89 -8.04 0.42
CA LEU A 295 4.78 -9.01 -0.19
C LEU A 295 4.71 -8.93 -1.72
N GLU A 296 5.80 -8.52 -2.34
CA GLU A 296 5.98 -8.61 -3.79
C GLU A 296 6.91 -9.76 -4.13
N THR A 297 6.51 -10.57 -5.11
CA THR A 297 7.30 -11.71 -5.60
C THR A 297 7.33 -11.72 -7.12
N GLN A 298 8.49 -12.01 -7.70
CA GLN A 298 8.67 -12.19 -9.13
C GLN A 298 9.13 -13.62 -9.42
N PHE A 299 8.26 -14.38 -10.08
CA PHE A 299 8.54 -15.76 -10.47
C PHE A 299 8.91 -15.82 -11.94
N VAL A 300 9.72 -16.81 -12.30
CA VAL A 300 9.94 -17.24 -13.67
C VAL A 300 9.63 -18.73 -13.77
N GLU A 301 8.87 -19.11 -14.80
CA GLU A 301 8.69 -20.51 -15.16
C GLU A 301 9.88 -20.94 -16.01
N GLU A 302 10.58 -21.98 -15.57
CA GLU A 302 11.70 -22.54 -16.31
C GLU A 302 11.20 -23.13 -17.64
N GLY A 303 11.96 -22.87 -18.70
CA GLY A 303 11.67 -23.34 -20.06
C GLY A 303 12.68 -24.38 -20.54
N ASP A 304 12.36 -25.03 -21.66
CA ASP A 304 13.27 -26.00 -22.30
C ASP A 304 14.59 -25.37 -22.80
N ASP A 305 14.64 -24.04 -22.92
CA ASP A 305 15.78 -23.26 -23.45
C ASP A 305 16.73 -22.71 -22.37
N ASP A 306 16.47 -22.94 -21.08
CA ASP A 306 17.38 -22.51 -20.00
C ASP A 306 18.69 -23.32 -20.05
N ASP A 307 19.87 -22.66 -20.08
CA ASP A 307 21.16 -23.35 -20.17
C ASP A 307 21.48 -24.05 -18.82
N PRO A 308 21.48 -25.39 -18.76
CA PRO A 308 21.74 -26.11 -17.51
C PRO A 308 23.17 -25.94 -16.99
N ARG A 309 24.07 -25.34 -17.79
CA ARG A 309 25.46 -25.08 -17.40
C ARG A 309 25.66 -23.75 -16.67
N ASP A 310 24.68 -22.84 -16.74
CA ASP A 310 24.72 -21.55 -16.04
C ASP A 310 23.32 -21.20 -15.50
N PRO A 311 22.85 -21.92 -14.46
CA PRO A 311 21.51 -21.71 -13.93
C PRO A 311 21.40 -20.31 -13.31
N PRO A 312 20.36 -19.53 -13.66
CA PRO A 312 20.12 -18.23 -13.06
C PRO A 312 20.05 -18.33 -11.54
N LYS A 313 20.66 -17.37 -10.84
CA LYS A 313 20.58 -17.32 -9.36
C LYS A 313 19.12 -17.19 -8.95
N ALA A 314 18.63 -18.15 -8.17
CA ALA A 314 17.27 -18.17 -7.65
C ALA A 314 17.28 -18.03 -6.11
N LEU A 315 16.33 -17.28 -5.57
CA LEU A 315 16.11 -17.22 -4.12
C LEU A 315 15.47 -18.51 -3.60
N MET A 316 14.61 -19.11 -4.42
CA MET A 316 13.92 -20.36 -4.14
C MET A 316 13.42 -20.97 -5.45
N THR A 317 13.24 -22.28 -5.49
CA THR A 317 12.61 -22.99 -6.60
C THR A 317 11.53 -23.93 -6.08
N GLY A 318 10.67 -24.39 -6.98
CA GLY A 318 9.70 -25.43 -6.66
C GLY A 318 8.84 -25.82 -7.86
N THR A 319 7.86 -26.67 -7.59
CA THR A 319 7.03 -27.28 -8.62
C THR A 319 5.55 -27.00 -8.41
N ILE A 320 4.83 -26.81 -9.50
CA ILE A 320 3.35 -26.77 -9.55
C ILE A 320 2.90 -27.80 -10.57
N ILE A 321 1.90 -28.62 -10.22
CA ILE A 321 1.26 -29.52 -11.18
C ILE A 321 -0.05 -28.87 -11.63
N TYR A 322 -0.23 -28.74 -12.94
CA TYR A 322 -1.41 -28.14 -13.54
C TYR A 322 -2.30 -29.21 -14.16
N PHE A 323 -3.56 -29.27 -13.70
CA PHE A 323 -4.62 -30.11 -14.22
C PHE A 323 -5.78 -29.28 -14.78
N MET A 324 -6.54 -29.87 -15.71
CA MET A 324 -7.87 -29.40 -16.11
C MET A 324 -8.93 -30.23 -15.40
N LYS A 325 -9.78 -29.55 -14.63
CA LYS A 325 -10.90 -30.10 -13.88
C LYS A 325 -12.17 -29.40 -14.30
N ASP A 326 -13.09 -30.13 -14.92
CA ASP A 326 -14.39 -29.61 -15.37
C ASP A 326 -14.28 -28.33 -16.23
N GLY A 327 -13.31 -28.31 -17.15
CA GLY A 327 -13.03 -27.15 -18.01
C GLY A 327 -12.34 -25.97 -17.32
N ARG A 328 -11.95 -26.10 -16.05
CA ARG A 328 -11.28 -25.05 -15.27
C ARG A 328 -9.88 -25.48 -14.83
N PRO A 329 -8.95 -24.52 -14.68
CA PRO A 329 -7.62 -24.83 -14.21
C PRO A 329 -7.61 -25.21 -12.72
N HIS A 330 -6.90 -26.29 -12.38
CA HIS A 330 -6.65 -26.78 -11.02
C HIS A 330 -5.14 -26.94 -10.80
N TYR A 331 -4.62 -26.44 -9.68
CA TYR A 331 -3.20 -26.45 -9.38
C TYR A 331 -2.91 -27.19 -8.07
N GLU A 332 -1.92 -28.06 -8.08
CA GLU A 332 -1.29 -28.61 -6.88
C GLU A 332 0.06 -27.95 -6.68
N TYR A 333 0.33 -27.50 -5.45
CA TYR A 333 1.53 -26.74 -5.09
C TYR A 333 2.46 -27.58 -4.23
N GLU A 334 3.74 -27.64 -4.59
CA GLU A 334 4.74 -28.33 -3.80
C GLU A 334 4.95 -27.62 -2.45
N PRO A 335 4.82 -28.31 -1.31
CA PRO A 335 5.12 -27.70 -0.02
C PRO A 335 6.61 -27.37 0.09
N ILE A 336 6.91 -26.18 0.61
CA ILE A 336 8.29 -25.72 0.82
C ILE A 336 9.02 -26.67 1.78
N GLY A 337 10.19 -27.17 1.36
CA GLY A 337 11.02 -28.09 2.14
C GLY A 337 10.54 -29.55 2.13
N SER A 338 9.60 -29.93 1.26
CA SER A 338 9.13 -31.31 1.12
C SER A 338 10.11 -32.20 0.33
N LYS A 339 9.81 -33.51 0.26
CA LYS A 339 10.51 -34.47 -0.61
C LYS A 339 9.81 -34.47 -1.98
N PRO A 340 10.42 -33.92 -3.05
CA PRO A 340 9.71 -33.63 -4.30
C PRO A 340 9.04 -34.86 -4.93
N GLU A 341 9.75 -35.99 -4.95
CA GLU A 341 9.31 -37.22 -5.63
C GLU A 341 8.09 -37.86 -4.97
N ALA A 342 8.06 -37.88 -3.64
CA ALA A 342 6.97 -38.46 -2.87
C ALA A 342 5.70 -37.59 -3.02
N TRP A 343 5.85 -36.27 -2.85
CA TRP A 343 4.75 -35.34 -3.03
C TRP A 343 4.19 -35.39 -4.45
N PHE A 344 5.05 -35.42 -5.46
CA PHE A 344 4.63 -35.49 -6.87
C PHE A 344 3.77 -36.72 -7.13
N SER A 345 4.23 -37.90 -6.69
CA SER A 345 3.50 -39.16 -6.86
C SER A 345 2.12 -39.11 -6.21
N GLU A 346 2.05 -38.61 -4.96
CA GLU A 346 0.79 -38.46 -4.24
C GLU A 346 -0.15 -37.44 -4.90
N ALA A 347 0.38 -36.31 -5.38
CA ALA A 347 -0.41 -35.27 -6.04
C ALA A 347 -1.02 -35.76 -7.36
N MET A 348 -0.26 -36.55 -8.13
CA MET A 348 -0.75 -37.21 -9.34
C MET A 348 -1.83 -38.25 -9.01
N GLU A 349 -1.65 -39.06 -7.96
CA GLU A 349 -2.65 -40.06 -7.54
C GLU A 349 -3.96 -39.39 -7.08
N ARG A 350 -3.88 -38.34 -6.25
CA ARG A 350 -5.07 -37.57 -5.80
C ARG A 350 -5.87 -36.99 -6.96
N ASN A 351 -5.22 -36.64 -8.07
CA ASN A 351 -5.80 -35.96 -9.21
C ASN A 351 -5.93 -36.87 -10.45
N GLN A 352 -5.86 -38.20 -10.30
CA GLN A 352 -5.92 -39.16 -11.41
C GLN A 352 -7.20 -39.07 -12.28
N ALA A 353 -8.27 -38.48 -11.73
CA ALA A 353 -9.54 -38.24 -12.43
C ALA A 353 -9.54 -36.96 -13.29
N HIS A 354 -8.48 -36.14 -13.20
CA HIS A 354 -8.36 -34.86 -13.89
C HIS A 354 -7.32 -34.96 -15.01
N THR A 355 -7.49 -34.17 -16.08
CA THR A 355 -6.54 -34.19 -17.19
C THR A 355 -5.28 -33.43 -16.79
N TRP A 356 -4.15 -34.12 -16.65
CA TRP A 356 -2.85 -33.47 -16.47
C TRP A 356 -2.49 -32.64 -17.72
N MET A 357 -2.04 -31.42 -17.51
CA MET A 357 -1.69 -30.48 -18.59
C MET A 357 -0.18 -30.27 -18.69
N LYS A 358 0.45 -29.87 -17.59
CA LYS A 358 1.91 -29.72 -17.49
C LYS A 358 2.37 -29.72 -16.03
N THR A 359 3.63 -30.07 -15.86
CA THR A 359 4.40 -29.76 -14.65
C THR A 359 5.12 -28.44 -14.88
N ILE A 360 5.10 -27.56 -13.88
CA ILE A 360 5.67 -26.23 -13.97
C ILE A 360 6.74 -26.12 -12.92
N HIS A 361 7.98 -25.99 -13.38
CA HIS A 361 9.12 -25.65 -12.52
C HIS A 361 9.24 -24.13 -12.50
N TRP A 362 9.32 -23.57 -11.29
CA TRP A 362 9.43 -22.13 -11.10
C TRP A 362 10.64 -21.80 -10.25
N ARG A 363 11.18 -20.61 -10.50
CA ARG A 363 12.21 -19.97 -9.69
C ARG A 363 11.74 -18.58 -9.25
N LEU A 364 12.02 -18.25 -7.99
CA LEU A 364 11.81 -16.92 -7.43
C LEU A 364 13.04 -16.07 -7.72
N GLU A 365 12.88 -15.05 -8.56
CA GLU A 365 13.96 -14.14 -8.96
C GLU A 365 14.18 -13.04 -7.93
N SER A 366 13.10 -12.37 -7.55
CA SER A 366 13.14 -11.24 -6.64
C SER A 366 11.92 -11.27 -5.71
N MET A 367 12.13 -10.72 -4.53
CA MET A 367 11.11 -10.62 -3.50
C MET A 367 11.37 -9.37 -2.65
N SER A 368 10.31 -8.67 -2.26
CA SER A 368 10.35 -7.60 -1.26
C SER A 368 9.18 -7.79 -0.30
N CYS A 369 9.41 -7.55 0.99
CA CYS A 369 8.36 -7.61 2.00
C CYS A 369 8.41 -6.36 2.86
N VAL A 370 7.50 -5.43 2.61
CA VAL A 370 7.50 -4.09 3.18
C VAL A 370 6.47 -3.99 4.30
N LEU A 371 6.84 -3.41 5.44
CA LEU A 371 5.87 -3.13 6.51
C LEU A 371 5.11 -1.84 6.22
N VAL A 372 3.78 -1.95 6.17
CA VAL A 372 2.84 -0.81 6.07
C VAL A 372 2.01 -0.71 7.34
N LEU A 373 2.01 0.48 7.92
CA LEU A 373 1.29 0.77 9.15
C LEU A 373 -0.04 1.46 8.85
N ARG A 374 -1.06 1.18 9.69
CA ARG A 374 -2.36 1.84 9.59
C ARG A 374 -2.23 3.34 9.87
N ASN A 375 -2.62 4.14 8.90
CA ASN A 375 -2.66 5.60 8.97
C ASN A 375 -4.11 6.08 9.19
N LYS A 376 -4.52 6.11 10.47
CA LYS A 376 -5.85 6.57 10.88
C LYS A 376 -6.09 8.04 10.55
N PHE A 377 -5.02 8.85 10.53
CA PHE A 377 -5.09 10.25 10.15
C PHE A 377 -5.52 10.38 8.69
N TRP A 378 -4.84 9.72 7.76
CA TRP A 378 -5.24 9.65 6.35
C TRP A 378 -6.68 9.14 6.20
N PHE A 379 -7.04 8.03 6.87
CA PHE A 379 -8.37 7.43 6.74
C PHE A 379 -9.51 8.38 7.13
N ARG A 380 -9.34 9.17 8.20
CA ARG A 380 -10.34 10.16 8.65
C ARG A 380 -10.71 11.17 7.55
N HIS A 381 -9.78 11.49 6.67
CA HIS A 381 -10.01 12.39 5.53
C HIS A 381 -10.46 11.60 4.30
N ALA A 382 -9.85 10.44 4.04
CA ALA A 382 -10.17 9.58 2.91
C ALA A 382 -11.63 9.10 2.92
N ILE A 383 -12.16 8.74 4.09
CA ILE A 383 -13.52 8.24 4.22
C ILE A 383 -14.58 9.28 3.81
N ARG A 384 -14.29 10.58 3.94
CA ARG A 384 -15.20 11.65 3.49
C ARG A 384 -15.32 11.69 1.97
N VAL A 385 -14.22 11.45 1.27
CA VAL A 385 -14.19 11.35 -0.20
C VAL A 385 -14.99 10.12 -0.65
N LEU A 386 -14.76 8.98 0.00
CA LEU A 386 -15.46 7.74 -0.31
C LEU A 386 -16.97 7.82 -0.02
N ASP A 387 -17.36 8.43 1.10
CA ASP A 387 -18.76 8.68 1.46
C ASP A 387 -19.46 9.58 0.44
N GLY A 388 -18.81 10.67 0.00
CA GLY A 388 -19.35 11.53 -1.05
C GLY A 388 -19.53 10.81 -2.40
N LEU A 389 -18.56 9.97 -2.78
CA LEU A 389 -18.67 9.15 -3.98
C LEU A 389 -19.80 8.13 -3.85
N TRP A 390 -19.93 7.47 -2.71
CA TRP A 390 -20.99 6.47 -2.49
C TRP A 390 -22.38 7.09 -2.51
N LYS A 391 -22.56 8.27 -1.90
CA LYS A 391 -23.83 9.04 -2.00
C LYS A 391 -24.20 9.35 -3.44
N THR A 392 -23.22 9.62 -4.29
CA THR A 392 -23.44 9.80 -5.73
C THR A 392 -23.94 8.51 -6.39
N VAL A 393 -23.34 7.37 -6.06
CA VAL A 393 -23.80 6.04 -6.52
C VAL A 393 -25.24 5.77 -6.08
N GLU A 394 -25.57 6.01 -4.82
CA GLU A 394 -26.92 5.80 -4.29
C GLU A 394 -27.95 6.72 -4.95
N CYS A 395 -27.60 7.98 -5.21
CA CYS A 395 -28.45 8.91 -5.94
C CYS A 395 -28.71 8.42 -7.37
N GLU A 396 -27.66 8.10 -8.13
CA GLU A 396 -27.78 7.76 -9.55
C GLU A 396 -28.35 6.37 -9.82
N ARG A 397 -28.28 5.46 -8.84
CA ARG A 397 -29.02 4.18 -8.89
C ARG A 397 -30.54 4.40 -8.91
N ASN A 398 -31.02 5.48 -8.29
CA ASN A 398 -32.44 5.78 -8.12
C ASN A 398 -32.95 6.90 -9.05
N ASP A 399 -32.05 7.61 -9.74
CA ASP A 399 -32.39 8.71 -10.64
C ASP A 399 -32.97 8.21 -11.97
N PRO A 400 -34.15 8.68 -12.41
CA PRO A 400 -34.69 8.40 -13.74
C PRO A 400 -33.76 8.80 -14.91
N ALA A 401 -32.91 9.81 -14.74
CA ALA A 401 -31.92 10.22 -15.73
C ALA A 401 -30.77 9.21 -15.87
N GLY A 402 -30.55 8.37 -14.85
CA GLY A 402 -29.62 7.26 -14.83
C GLY A 402 -28.13 7.64 -14.84
N TYR A 403 -27.28 6.61 -14.82
CA TYR A 403 -25.82 6.73 -14.70
C TYR A 403 -25.07 6.66 -16.05
N GLU A 404 -25.79 6.54 -17.16
CA GLU A 404 -25.21 6.33 -18.52
C GLU A 404 -24.33 7.50 -18.99
N HIS A 405 -24.57 8.71 -18.49
CA HIS A 405 -23.75 9.88 -18.78
C HIS A 405 -22.30 9.75 -18.26
N ARG A 406 -22.04 8.80 -17.36
CA ARG A 406 -20.71 8.45 -16.83
C ARG A 406 -20.02 7.33 -17.59
N ALA A 407 -20.67 6.73 -18.59
CA ALA A 407 -20.11 5.61 -19.35
C ALA A 407 -18.75 5.97 -19.99
N PRO A 408 -17.79 5.02 -20.06
CA PRO A 408 -16.50 5.25 -20.70
C PRO A 408 -16.66 5.74 -22.14
N LYS A 409 -16.10 6.91 -22.45
CA LYS A 409 -16.10 7.44 -23.81
C LYS A 409 -15.17 6.60 -24.69
N ARG A 410 -15.68 6.04 -25.79
CA ARG A 410 -14.84 5.35 -26.78
C ARG A 410 -13.86 6.35 -27.38
N ARG A 411 -12.56 6.04 -27.35
CA ARG A 411 -11.55 6.79 -28.12
C ARG A 411 -11.73 6.46 -29.60
N SER A 412 -12.02 7.47 -30.41
CA SER A 412 -11.85 7.35 -31.86
C SER A 412 -10.36 7.15 -32.17
N PRO A 413 -9.98 6.34 -33.18
CA PRO A 413 -8.60 6.28 -33.64
C PRO A 413 -8.09 7.68 -33.97
N PRO A 414 -6.82 8.03 -33.68
CA PRO A 414 -6.29 9.32 -34.07
C PRO A 414 -6.30 9.41 -35.60
N GLY A 415 -7.16 10.25 -36.17
CA GLY A 415 -6.99 10.72 -37.54
C GLY A 415 -5.67 11.48 -37.63
N ALA A 416 -4.91 11.27 -38.70
CA ALA A 416 -3.66 11.98 -38.95
C ALA A 416 -3.90 13.49 -38.93
N VAL A 417 -3.45 14.16 -37.86
CA VAL A 417 -3.38 15.62 -37.78
C VAL A 417 -1.98 15.98 -37.30
N ASN A 418 -1.37 16.89 -38.04
CA ASN A 418 0.03 17.26 -38.04
C ASN A 418 0.62 17.55 -36.65
N ALA A 419 1.87 17.11 -36.50
CA ALA A 419 2.74 17.40 -35.38
C ALA A 419 3.08 18.89 -35.31
N SER A 420 2.49 19.61 -34.36
CA SER A 420 3.11 20.77 -33.70
C SER A 420 2.31 21.17 -32.46
N ALA A 421 2.64 20.56 -31.32
CA ALA A 421 2.63 21.15 -29.96
C ALA A 421 2.59 20.04 -28.90
N SER A 422 3.76 19.63 -28.41
CA SER A 422 3.85 18.85 -27.18
C SER A 422 5.04 19.32 -26.35
N ALA A 423 4.80 20.25 -25.45
CA ALA A 423 5.63 20.51 -24.28
C ALA A 423 4.73 21.09 -23.18
N SER A 424 5.00 20.69 -21.93
CA SER A 424 4.35 21.11 -20.67
C SER A 424 3.08 20.36 -20.23
N ALA A 425 3.27 19.15 -19.70
CA ALA A 425 2.32 18.51 -18.78
C ALA A 425 2.91 18.30 -17.36
N GLY A 426 4.19 18.64 -17.14
CA GLY A 426 4.86 18.50 -15.84
C GLY A 426 4.87 19.76 -14.97
N SER A 427 4.21 20.86 -15.37
CA SER A 427 4.30 22.15 -14.67
C SER A 427 3.00 22.61 -13.99
N ILE A 428 1.88 21.91 -14.20
CA ILE A 428 0.57 22.32 -13.66
C ILE A 428 0.41 21.99 -12.16
N PHE A 429 1.22 21.08 -11.61
CA PHE A 429 1.16 20.74 -10.19
C PHE A 429 1.91 21.75 -9.28
N MET A 430 2.91 22.47 -9.82
CA MET A 430 3.70 23.46 -9.06
C MET A 430 3.09 24.88 -9.05
N GLN A 431 2.22 25.25 -9.99
CA GLN A 431 1.74 26.64 -10.08
C GLN A 431 0.62 27.01 -9.09
N ASN A 432 0.02 26.05 -8.37
CA ASN A 432 -0.99 26.36 -7.36
C ASN A 432 -0.42 26.68 -5.96
N TRP A 433 0.90 26.64 -5.78
CA TRP A 433 1.55 26.86 -4.47
C TRP A 433 2.30 28.20 -4.35
N LEU A 434 2.42 28.98 -5.43
CA LEU A 434 3.11 30.29 -5.42
C LEU A 434 2.21 31.49 -5.08
N HIS A 435 0.98 31.26 -4.60
CA HIS A 435 0.15 32.33 -4.08
C HIS A 435 0.05 32.21 -2.55
N PRO A 436 0.68 33.12 -1.78
CA PRO A 436 0.42 33.19 -0.36
C PRO A 436 -1.08 33.44 -0.15
N PRO A 437 -1.73 32.78 0.81
CA PRO A 437 -3.15 32.98 1.05
C PRO A 437 -3.40 34.45 1.36
N GLU A 438 -4.39 35.05 0.68
CA GLU A 438 -4.88 36.39 1.03
C GLU A 438 -5.16 36.43 2.53
N ARG A 439 -4.52 37.36 3.24
CA ARG A 439 -4.84 37.69 4.63
C ARG A 439 -6.28 38.20 4.70
N LYS A 440 -7.23 37.31 4.87
CA LYS A 440 -8.58 37.68 5.32
C LYS A 440 -8.57 37.73 6.84
N CYS A 441 -8.68 38.94 7.36
CA CYS A 441 -8.92 39.19 8.78
C CYS A 441 -10.17 38.41 9.21
N LEU A 442 -10.00 37.44 10.12
CA LEU A 442 -11.06 36.56 10.62
C LEU A 442 -11.84 37.18 11.81
N ILE A 443 -11.82 38.51 11.95
CA ILE A 443 -12.57 39.20 13.00
C ILE A 443 -13.40 40.31 12.35
N ASP A 444 -14.70 40.09 12.27
CA ASP A 444 -15.68 41.13 12.02
C ASP A 444 -15.98 41.85 13.35
N MET A 445 -15.40 43.03 13.53
CA MET A 445 -15.63 43.88 14.71
C MET A 445 -16.92 44.71 14.60
N SER A 446 -17.78 44.47 13.60
CA SER A 446 -19.09 45.15 13.50
C SER A 446 -20.17 44.58 14.42
N CYS A 447 -19.84 43.55 15.21
CA CYS A 447 -20.77 42.90 16.15
C CYS A 447 -20.38 43.09 17.63
N ILE A 448 -19.55 44.08 17.96
CA ILE A 448 -19.26 44.46 19.36
C ILE A 448 -19.79 45.87 19.58
N ASP A 449 -20.95 45.96 20.23
CA ASP A 449 -21.35 47.14 21.03
C ASP A 449 -20.70 47.08 22.41
#